data_AF-A0AAV1KLP2-F1
#
_entry.id   AF-A0AAV1KLP2-F1
#
_cell.length_a   1.000
_cell.length_b   1.000
_cell.length_c   1.000
_cell.angle_alpha   90.00
_cell.angle_beta   90.00
_cell.angle_gamma   90.00
#
_symmetry.space_group_name_H-M   'P 1'
#
loop_
_entity.id
_entity.type
_entity.pdbx_description
1 polymer ?
#
loop_
_entity_poly.entity_id
_entity_poly.type
_entity_poly.pdbx_seq_one_letter_code
_entity_poly.pdbx_strand_id
1 'polypeptide(L)'
;MEKVCFSVNGIRYSLSGSEVGSSTSLNDYLRDYLGLYGTKSMCHEGGCGACVVSVTRLNPVSKEKQVFAVNSCLVHILSCHQWEITTIEALGNRKDGYTSLQTRLAMFNGTQCGYCTPGWIMSMYSLCQGTQKTLTRQEIEKSFGSNMCRCTGYRPILDTFKSFATDSVVQIPSVIKDLEDLHQMKCINKTLVKSNPVDDNWVTENPKESIFQVALDAHRWYKALTIQGVFKVLSREGTNSYRLVAGNTGKGIYPITEEPRVYIDIASIEALKGVSRAANLILGAGMSLTELMSELKAYAGINDDFQYLEHFYKHMELVAHVPVRNIGTIGGNLAMKNVHHEFPSDIFLLLTTVQAVITIVDSNLEKTEVNMEDFLKLDLRNKLILDVKLPPLSSSNIIRTYKIMPRAQNAHAIVNAGFLLHLDSSMKVTTSCIVFGNINADFIRSKETENLLLGQDPYSDDTLQKALATLDKEIVPVDMPPEPSPYCRKMIALGLFYKGILSQCPSVNPRYKSGGNILERPLSSGTQTFDTDKSLWPLNQPVPKLEALAQNVNKLSMAEMVHNEGEWKIDRPTDGVLCYRGKDRIRRQKGKASVQPTEKFKAADIKVPLFISNVNKALTEADINNYIQEKT
;
A
#
# COMPACT_ATOMS: atom_id res chain seq x y z
N MET A 1 -13.45 -31.68 2.20
CA MET A 1 -12.62 -30.47 2.42
C MET A 1 -12.27 -29.92 1.07
N GLU A 2 -12.46 -28.62 0.88
CA GLU A 2 -12.34 -28.02 -0.44
C GLU A 2 -10.92 -27.48 -0.68
N LYS A 3 -10.56 -27.29 -1.95
CA LYS A 3 -9.23 -26.81 -2.37
C LYS A 3 -9.32 -25.45 -3.03
N VAL A 4 -8.40 -24.56 -2.68
CA VAL A 4 -8.27 -23.25 -3.33
C VAL A 4 -7.68 -23.47 -4.72
N CYS A 5 -8.49 -23.24 -5.74
CA CYS A 5 -8.08 -23.31 -7.15
C CYS A 5 -7.72 -21.93 -7.68
N PHE A 6 -6.59 -21.79 -8.38
CA PHE A 6 -6.09 -20.55 -8.99
C PHE A 6 -5.14 -20.88 -10.15
N SER A 7 -4.67 -19.89 -10.89
CA SER A 7 -3.61 -20.08 -11.89
C SER A 7 -2.43 -19.15 -11.66
N VAL A 8 -1.24 -19.62 -12.01
CA VAL A 8 -0.01 -18.80 -12.06
C VAL A 8 0.59 -18.97 -13.44
N ASN A 9 0.75 -17.87 -14.18
CA ASN A 9 1.32 -17.86 -15.53
C ASN A 9 0.64 -18.86 -16.49
N GLY A 10 -0.69 -18.97 -16.40
CA GLY A 10 -1.52 -19.89 -17.20
C GLY A 10 -1.55 -21.34 -16.70
N ILE A 11 -0.72 -21.71 -15.72
CA ILE A 11 -0.72 -23.05 -15.12
C ILE A 11 -1.70 -23.08 -13.95
N ARG A 12 -2.61 -24.06 -13.96
CA ARG A 12 -3.63 -24.23 -12.90
C ARG A 12 -3.05 -24.96 -11.69
N TYR A 13 -3.41 -24.50 -10.50
CA TYR A 13 -3.06 -25.09 -9.21
C TYR A 13 -4.32 -25.31 -8.38
N SER A 14 -4.32 -26.36 -7.56
CA SER A 14 -5.38 -26.69 -6.62
C SER A 14 -4.75 -27.05 -5.29
N LEU A 15 -4.94 -26.19 -4.29
CA LEU A 15 -4.22 -26.23 -3.03
C LEU A 15 -5.17 -26.58 -1.88
N SER A 16 -4.85 -27.64 -1.15
CA SER A 16 -5.42 -27.91 0.17
C SER A 16 -4.62 -27.17 1.25
N GLY A 17 -5.27 -26.79 2.35
CA GLY A 17 -4.57 -26.04 3.39
C GLY A 17 -3.53 -26.86 4.18
N SER A 18 -3.53 -28.19 4.10
CA SER A 18 -2.44 -29.02 4.66
C SER A 18 -1.14 -28.95 3.86
N GLU A 19 -1.17 -28.38 2.65
CA GLU A 19 0.02 -28.25 1.79
C GLU A 19 0.80 -26.95 2.07
N VAL A 20 0.30 -26.05 2.92
CA VAL A 20 0.92 -24.75 3.22
C VAL A 20 0.77 -24.38 4.68
N GLY A 21 1.74 -23.62 5.22
CA GLY A 21 1.65 -23.08 6.57
C GLY A 21 0.57 -22.01 6.71
N SER A 22 0.12 -21.75 7.95
CA SER A 22 -1.00 -20.85 8.26
C SER A 22 -0.80 -19.39 7.90
N SER A 23 0.45 -18.97 7.73
CA SER A 23 0.85 -17.61 7.41
C SER A 23 1.39 -17.48 5.97
N THR A 24 1.30 -18.52 5.15
CA THR A 24 1.93 -18.58 3.82
C THR A 24 1.37 -17.48 2.93
N SER A 25 2.22 -16.51 2.56
CA SER A 25 1.83 -15.47 1.61
C SER A 25 1.90 -15.99 0.18
N LEU A 26 1.26 -15.27 -0.74
CA LEU A 26 1.41 -15.54 -2.18
C LEU A 26 2.88 -15.41 -2.59
N ASN A 27 3.65 -14.49 -2.00
CA ASN A 27 5.08 -14.36 -2.32
C ASN A 27 5.88 -15.60 -1.90
N ASP A 28 5.63 -16.11 -0.69
CA ASP A 28 6.30 -17.32 -0.19
C ASP A 28 5.91 -18.52 -1.05
N TYR A 29 4.64 -18.65 -1.42
CA TYR A 29 4.18 -19.73 -2.31
C TYR A 29 4.86 -19.68 -3.69
N LEU A 30 4.90 -18.51 -4.33
CA LEU A 30 5.55 -18.35 -5.64
C LEU A 30 7.02 -18.75 -5.59
N ARG A 31 7.74 -18.38 -4.53
CA ARG A 31 9.18 -18.59 -4.42
C ARG A 31 9.52 -19.99 -3.91
N ASP A 32 9.00 -20.35 -2.75
CA ASP A 32 9.45 -21.51 -1.99
C ASP A 32 8.75 -22.81 -2.44
N TYR A 33 7.57 -22.71 -3.06
CA TYR A 33 6.79 -23.87 -3.53
C TYR A 33 6.85 -24.02 -5.05
N LEU A 34 6.77 -22.91 -5.80
CA LEU A 34 6.79 -22.94 -7.27
C LEU A 34 8.17 -22.67 -7.88
N GLY A 35 9.15 -22.22 -7.11
CA GLY A 35 10.48 -21.87 -7.62
C GLY A 35 10.50 -20.66 -8.57
N LEU A 36 9.48 -19.78 -8.49
CA LEU A 36 9.35 -18.56 -9.29
C LEU A 36 9.98 -17.37 -8.55
N TYR A 37 11.31 -17.28 -8.63
CA TYR A 37 12.10 -16.32 -7.87
C TYR A 37 12.18 -14.91 -8.45
N GLY A 38 11.59 -14.66 -9.63
CA GLY A 38 11.57 -13.33 -10.23
C GLY A 38 10.80 -12.31 -9.39
N THR A 39 9.72 -12.75 -8.75
CA THR A 39 9.02 -11.92 -7.76
C THR A 39 9.84 -11.89 -6.46
N LYS A 40 10.26 -10.70 -6.02
CA LYS A 40 11.23 -10.56 -4.92
C LYS A 40 10.57 -10.43 -3.56
N SER A 41 11.25 -10.95 -2.55
CA SER A 41 10.90 -10.80 -1.13
C SER A 41 11.81 -9.75 -0.48
N MET A 42 11.28 -8.80 0.31
CA MET A 42 12.11 -7.74 0.93
C MET A 42 11.52 -7.21 2.24
N CYS A 43 10.48 -6.38 2.18
CA CYS A 43 9.97 -5.67 3.35
C CYS A 43 8.85 -6.42 4.09
N HIS A 44 8.13 -7.32 3.40
CA HIS A 44 6.94 -8.04 3.90
C HIS A 44 5.75 -7.20 4.41
N GLU A 45 5.86 -5.88 4.37
CA GLU A 45 4.83 -4.91 4.79
C GLU A 45 4.12 -4.20 3.63
N GLY A 46 4.42 -4.57 2.38
CA GLY A 46 3.87 -3.95 1.17
C GLY A 46 4.47 -2.59 0.79
N GLY A 47 5.42 -2.05 1.56
CA GLY A 47 5.98 -0.72 1.32
C GLY A 47 6.97 -0.60 0.15
N CYS A 48 7.68 -1.66 -0.24
CA CYS A 48 8.79 -1.56 -1.22
C CYS A 48 8.43 -1.84 -2.69
N GLY A 49 7.31 -2.52 -2.95
CA GLY A 49 6.86 -2.86 -4.31
C GLY A 49 7.67 -3.93 -5.05
N ALA A 50 8.72 -4.51 -4.45
CA ALA A 50 9.56 -5.53 -5.11
C ALA A 50 8.81 -6.87 -5.38
N CYS A 51 7.74 -7.12 -4.62
CA CYS A 51 6.92 -8.33 -4.70
C CYS A 51 5.65 -8.17 -5.55
N VAL A 52 5.57 -7.13 -6.40
CA VAL A 52 4.35 -6.86 -7.18
C VAL A 52 4.13 -7.94 -8.24
N VAL A 53 2.89 -8.43 -8.29
CA VAL A 53 2.37 -9.33 -9.33
C VAL A 53 1.04 -8.77 -9.86
N SER A 54 0.67 -9.16 -11.09
CA SER A 54 -0.64 -8.81 -11.65
C SER A 54 -1.64 -9.90 -11.32
N VAL A 55 -2.87 -9.51 -11.01
CA VAL A 55 -3.99 -10.40 -10.71
C VAL A 55 -5.15 -10.05 -11.62
N THR A 56 -5.68 -11.07 -12.29
CA THR A 56 -6.99 -11.02 -12.95
C THR A 56 -7.99 -11.82 -12.12
N ARG A 57 -9.14 -11.22 -11.80
CA ARG A 57 -10.27 -11.92 -11.16
C ARG A 57 -11.60 -11.28 -11.56
N LEU A 58 -12.69 -12.01 -11.35
CA LEU A 58 -14.04 -11.44 -11.50
C LEU A 58 -14.35 -10.49 -10.34
N ASN A 59 -14.88 -9.31 -10.65
CA ASN A 59 -15.45 -8.44 -9.64
C ASN A 59 -16.70 -9.12 -9.04
N PRO A 60 -16.83 -9.22 -7.71
CA PRO A 60 -17.98 -9.88 -7.11
C PRO A 60 -19.32 -9.25 -7.47
N VAL A 61 -19.38 -7.93 -7.70
CA VAL A 61 -20.61 -7.20 -8.00
C VAL A 61 -20.86 -7.12 -9.51
N SER A 62 -19.92 -6.54 -10.28
CA SER A 62 -20.15 -6.35 -11.73
C SER A 62 -20.01 -7.62 -12.55
N LYS A 63 -19.39 -8.68 -12.00
CA LYS A 63 -19.03 -9.93 -12.68
C LYS A 63 -18.10 -9.74 -13.87
N GLU A 64 -17.48 -8.57 -14.02
CA GLU A 64 -16.49 -8.31 -15.06
C GLU A 64 -15.09 -8.72 -14.60
N LYS A 65 -14.25 -9.14 -15.55
CA LYS A 65 -12.82 -9.41 -15.27
C LYS A 65 -12.11 -8.08 -14.99
N GLN A 66 -11.43 -8.01 -13.86
CA GLN A 66 -10.60 -6.87 -13.47
C GLN A 66 -9.15 -7.31 -13.35
N VAL A 67 -8.24 -6.51 -13.91
CA VAL A 67 -6.79 -6.72 -13.82
C VAL A 67 -6.18 -5.63 -12.94
N PHE A 68 -5.40 -6.01 -11.94
CA PHE A 68 -4.79 -5.05 -11.02
C PHE A 68 -3.52 -5.59 -10.36
N ALA A 69 -2.66 -4.69 -9.90
CA ALA A 69 -1.44 -5.03 -9.17
C ALA A 69 -1.74 -5.33 -7.70
N VAL A 70 -1.01 -6.29 -7.11
CA VAL A 70 -1.00 -6.56 -5.66
C VAL A 70 0.41 -6.72 -5.13
N ASN A 71 0.64 -6.38 -3.85
CA ASN A 71 1.86 -6.79 -3.14
C ASN A 71 1.69 -8.25 -2.70
N SER A 72 2.33 -9.20 -3.38
CA SER A 72 2.13 -10.64 -3.09
C SER A 72 2.49 -11.05 -1.66
N CYS A 73 3.40 -10.32 -0.98
CA CYS A 73 3.71 -10.58 0.44
C CYS A 73 2.53 -10.30 1.39
N LEU A 74 1.60 -9.44 1.00
CA LEU A 74 0.43 -9.10 1.82
C LEU A 74 -0.74 -10.08 1.62
N VAL A 75 -0.82 -10.70 0.45
CA VAL A 75 -1.89 -11.63 0.08
C VAL A 75 -1.63 -13.00 0.71
N HIS A 76 -2.63 -13.56 1.37
CA HIS A 76 -2.59 -14.95 1.84
C HIS A 76 -2.91 -15.90 0.69
N ILE A 77 -2.18 -17.00 0.53
CA ILE A 77 -2.34 -17.89 -0.64
C ILE A 77 -3.77 -18.46 -0.74
N LEU A 78 -4.43 -18.75 0.39
CA LEU A 78 -5.80 -19.25 0.40
C LEU A 78 -6.87 -18.20 0.02
N SER A 79 -6.51 -16.91 -0.04
CA SER A 79 -7.40 -15.87 -0.59
C SER A 79 -7.42 -15.84 -2.13
N CYS A 80 -6.48 -16.53 -2.79
CA CYS A 80 -6.30 -16.49 -4.23
C CYS A 80 -7.30 -17.36 -5.01
N HIS A 81 -8.35 -17.89 -4.38
CA HIS A 81 -9.33 -18.71 -5.08
C HIS A 81 -9.92 -17.95 -6.28
N GLN A 82 -9.87 -18.59 -7.45
CA GLN A 82 -10.29 -18.06 -8.76
C GLN A 82 -9.50 -16.83 -9.23
N TRP A 83 -8.26 -16.65 -8.74
CA TRP A 83 -7.36 -15.64 -9.27
C TRP A 83 -6.51 -16.22 -10.39
N GLU A 84 -6.28 -15.42 -11.42
CA GLU A 84 -5.26 -15.64 -12.43
C GLU A 84 -4.09 -14.71 -12.11
N ILE A 85 -2.96 -15.29 -11.70
CA ILE A 85 -1.77 -14.55 -11.28
C ILE A 85 -0.75 -14.54 -12.42
N THR A 86 -0.27 -13.36 -12.79
CA THR A 86 0.82 -13.18 -13.75
C THR A 86 2.02 -12.59 -13.04
N THR A 87 3.16 -13.28 -13.13
CA THR A 87 4.45 -12.86 -12.58
C THR A 87 5.38 -12.36 -13.69
N ILE A 88 6.57 -11.86 -13.32
CA ILE A 88 7.55 -11.34 -14.27
C ILE A 88 8.00 -12.40 -15.29
N GLU A 89 8.03 -13.67 -14.88
CA GLU A 89 8.44 -14.82 -15.68
C GLU A 89 7.49 -15.10 -16.85
N ALA A 90 6.24 -14.65 -16.78
CA ALA A 90 5.27 -14.80 -17.88
C ALA A 90 5.42 -13.76 -18.98
N LEU A 91 6.11 -12.64 -18.72
CA LEU A 91 6.20 -11.56 -19.70
C LEU A 91 7.19 -11.88 -20.82
N GLY A 92 8.27 -12.58 -20.51
CA GLY A 92 9.33 -12.86 -21.48
C GLY A 92 10.64 -13.25 -20.81
N ASN A 93 11.54 -13.86 -21.57
CA ASN A 93 12.86 -14.31 -21.10
C ASN A 93 13.86 -14.40 -22.26
N ARG A 94 15.11 -14.79 -21.97
CA ARG A 94 16.17 -14.91 -22.99
C ARG A 94 15.81 -15.87 -24.14
N LYS A 95 15.04 -16.91 -23.85
CA LYS A 95 14.63 -17.95 -24.82
C LYS A 95 13.43 -17.52 -25.64
N ASP A 96 12.41 -16.97 -24.98
CA ASP A 96 11.12 -16.65 -25.60
C ASP A 96 11.04 -15.20 -26.13
N GLY A 97 12.05 -14.38 -25.84
CA GLY A 97 12.10 -12.96 -26.14
C GLY A 97 11.64 -12.09 -24.96
N TYR A 98 12.14 -10.85 -24.92
CA TYR A 98 11.77 -9.86 -23.91
C TYR A 98 10.67 -8.93 -24.43
N THR A 99 9.76 -8.50 -23.56
CA THR A 99 8.75 -7.48 -23.88
C THR A 99 9.36 -6.10 -24.05
N SER A 100 8.61 -5.19 -24.68
CA SER A 100 8.98 -3.77 -24.77
C SER A 100 9.22 -3.13 -23.40
N LEU A 101 8.45 -3.50 -22.36
CA LEU A 101 8.70 -3.04 -20.99
C LEU A 101 10.08 -3.47 -20.47
N GLN A 102 10.44 -4.75 -20.64
CA GLN A 102 11.73 -5.30 -20.21
C GLN A 102 12.88 -4.69 -21.01
N THR A 103 12.78 -4.68 -22.34
CA THR A 103 13.85 -4.17 -23.20
C THR A 103 14.06 -2.68 -23.01
N ARG A 104 12.99 -1.87 -22.97
CA ARG A 104 13.11 -0.42 -22.84
C ARG A 104 13.70 -0.03 -21.49
N LEU A 105 13.30 -0.69 -20.40
CA LEU A 105 13.86 -0.40 -19.08
C LEU A 105 15.36 -0.71 -18.98
N ALA A 106 15.81 -1.82 -19.59
CA ALA A 106 17.24 -2.13 -19.68
C ALA A 106 18.01 -1.05 -20.46
N MET A 107 17.50 -0.69 -21.64
CA MET A 107 18.18 0.24 -22.56
C MET A 107 18.19 1.69 -22.08
N PHE A 108 17.21 2.10 -21.28
CA PHE A 108 17.18 3.41 -20.63
C PHE A 108 18.05 3.49 -19.37
N ASN A 109 18.82 2.44 -19.04
CA ASN A 109 19.58 2.33 -17.80
C ASN A 109 18.70 2.41 -16.54
N GLY A 110 17.46 1.91 -16.65
CA GLY A 110 16.48 1.85 -15.57
C GLY A 110 16.77 0.78 -14.52
N THR A 111 17.87 0.02 -14.66
CA THR A 111 18.29 -0.99 -13.71
C THR A 111 19.79 -0.86 -13.38
N GLN A 112 20.11 -0.95 -12.09
CA GLN A 112 21.49 -1.00 -11.59
C GLN A 112 21.72 -2.28 -10.79
N CYS A 113 21.25 -2.36 -9.54
CA CYS A 113 21.34 -3.60 -8.77
C CYS A 113 20.43 -4.67 -9.35
N GLY A 114 19.22 -4.32 -9.82
CA GLY A 114 18.24 -5.23 -10.43
C GLY A 114 17.17 -5.77 -9.48
N TYR A 115 17.32 -5.64 -8.17
CA TYR A 115 16.41 -6.28 -7.21
C TYR A 115 14.98 -5.75 -7.29
N CYS A 116 14.78 -4.44 -7.43
CA CYS A 116 13.44 -3.85 -7.53
C CYS A 116 12.81 -3.99 -8.92
N THR A 117 13.59 -4.38 -9.93
CA THR A 117 13.23 -4.23 -11.34
C THR A 117 11.99 -5.05 -11.75
N PRO A 118 11.83 -6.32 -11.34
CA PRO A 118 10.61 -7.08 -11.59
C PRO A 118 9.35 -6.36 -11.08
N GLY A 119 9.41 -5.78 -9.88
CA GLY A 119 8.29 -5.05 -9.30
C GLY A 119 7.89 -3.81 -10.11
N TRP A 120 8.87 -3.08 -10.67
CA TRP A 120 8.60 -1.93 -11.55
C TRP A 120 7.89 -2.34 -12.84
N ILE A 121 8.40 -3.39 -13.49
CA ILE A 121 7.82 -3.91 -14.73
C ILE A 121 6.40 -4.42 -14.48
N MET A 122 6.19 -5.19 -13.39
CA MET A 122 4.87 -5.72 -13.06
C MET A 122 3.88 -4.63 -12.65
N SER A 123 4.32 -3.56 -11.98
CA SER A 123 3.49 -2.38 -11.71
C SER A 123 3.01 -1.73 -13.02
N MET A 124 3.92 -1.49 -13.97
CA MET A 124 3.57 -0.88 -15.26
C MET A 124 2.69 -1.81 -16.11
N TYR A 125 3.02 -3.10 -16.16
CA TYR A 125 2.23 -4.11 -16.85
C TYR A 125 0.79 -4.14 -16.32
N SER A 126 0.62 -4.23 -15.00
CA SER A 126 -0.71 -4.27 -14.38
C SER A 126 -1.50 -2.99 -14.64
N LEU A 127 -0.84 -1.83 -14.63
CA LEU A 127 -1.45 -0.54 -14.97
C LEU A 127 -1.98 -0.54 -16.40
N CYS A 128 -1.18 -1.01 -17.37
CA CYS A 128 -1.57 -1.10 -18.78
C CYS A 128 -2.69 -2.11 -19.03
N GLN A 129 -2.67 -3.26 -18.35
CA GLN A 129 -3.70 -4.30 -18.53
C GLN A 129 -5.01 -3.95 -17.81
N GLY A 130 -4.93 -3.21 -16.71
CA GLY A 130 -6.09 -2.80 -15.90
C GLY A 130 -6.89 -1.64 -16.46
N THR A 131 -6.45 -1.01 -17.55
CA THR A 131 -7.14 0.12 -18.18
C THR A 131 -7.30 -0.08 -19.68
N GLN A 132 -8.46 0.31 -20.20
CA GLN A 132 -8.68 0.43 -21.65
C GLN A 132 -8.29 1.82 -22.17
N LYS A 133 -8.05 2.77 -21.27
CA LYS A 133 -7.68 4.15 -21.62
C LYS A 133 -6.19 4.25 -21.85
N THR A 134 -5.82 5.15 -22.74
CA THR A 134 -4.43 5.55 -22.87
C THR A 134 -3.99 6.37 -21.65
N LEU A 135 -2.73 6.23 -21.24
CA LEU A 135 -2.21 6.80 -20.00
C LEU A 135 -1.37 8.05 -20.28
N THR A 136 -1.53 9.06 -19.43
CA THR A 136 -0.66 10.25 -19.41
C THR A 136 0.59 10.01 -18.57
N ARG A 137 1.63 10.83 -18.77
CA ARG A 137 2.86 10.80 -17.94
C ARG A 137 2.56 11.02 -16.47
N GLN A 138 1.54 11.81 -16.15
CA GLN A 138 1.13 12.09 -14.77
C GLN A 138 0.51 10.87 -14.10
N GLU A 139 -0.38 10.16 -14.79
CA GLU A 139 -1.00 8.94 -14.28
C GLU A 139 0.05 7.84 -14.06
N ILE A 140 0.99 7.70 -15.00
CA ILE A 140 2.10 6.75 -14.88
C ILE A 140 2.97 7.08 -13.67
N GLU A 141 3.44 8.33 -13.51
CA GLU A 141 4.28 8.73 -12.36
C GLU A 141 3.55 8.53 -11.02
N LYS A 142 2.28 8.94 -10.94
CA LYS A 142 1.44 8.77 -9.73
C LYS A 142 1.21 7.30 -9.36
N SER A 143 1.27 6.38 -10.32
CA SER A 143 1.00 4.94 -10.10
C SER A 143 2.16 4.21 -9.43
N PHE A 144 3.36 4.80 -9.40
CA PHE A 144 4.58 4.13 -8.91
C PHE A 144 4.96 4.43 -7.46
N GLY A 145 4.07 5.04 -6.66
CA GLY A 145 4.33 5.31 -5.24
C GLY A 145 4.68 4.08 -4.39
N SER A 146 4.40 2.87 -4.89
CA SER A 146 4.74 1.60 -4.21
C SER A 146 6.17 1.11 -4.44
N ASN A 147 6.84 1.58 -5.49
CA ASN A 147 8.06 0.97 -5.98
C ASN A 147 9.27 1.78 -5.48
N MET A 148 10.08 1.19 -4.59
CA MET A 148 11.28 1.83 -4.07
C MET A 148 12.52 1.38 -4.84
N CYS A 149 13.38 2.33 -5.22
CA CYS A 149 14.70 2.04 -5.78
C CYS A 149 15.76 2.82 -5.02
N ARG A 150 16.80 2.12 -4.55
CA ARG A 150 17.91 2.74 -3.83
C ARG A 150 19.08 3.16 -4.73
N CYS A 151 19.08 2.73 -5.99
CA CYS A 151 20.24 2.82 -6.87
C CYS A 151 20.06 3.87 -7.98
N THR A 152 18.95 3.83 -8.71
CA THR A 152 18.81 4.58 -9.98
C THR A 152 18.47 6.05 -9.82
N GLY A 153 18.06 6.48 -8.62
CA GLY A 153 17.51 7.82 -8.41
C GLY A 153 16.18 8.05 -9.16
N TYR A 154 15.48 6.99 -9.56
CA TYR A 154 14.17 6.97 -10.25
C TYR A 154 14.13 7.54 -11.66
N ARG A 155 14.94 8.55 -11.99
CA ARG A 155 14.90 9.25 -13.28
C ARG A 155 14.89 8.32 -14.52
N PRO A 156 15.86 7.40 -14.73
CA PRO A 156 15.84 6.53 -15.90
C PRO A 156 14.62 5.59 -15.95
N ILE A 157 14.09 5.19 -14.79
CA ILE A 157 12.89 4.37 -14.69
C ILE A 157 11.65 5.17 -15.12
N LEU A 158 11.51 6.39 -14.61
CA LEU A 158 10.41 7.27 -14.99
C LEU A 158 10.49 7.67 -16.45
N ASP A 159 11.67 7.99 -16.99
CA ASP A 159 11.87 8.27 -18.42
C ASP A 159 11.41 7.07 -19.27
N THR A 160 11.81 5.85 -18.87
CA THR A 160 11.38 4.61 -19.52
C THR A 160 9.86 4.52 -19.56
N PHE A 161 9.17 4.59 -18.43
CA PHE A 161 7.74 4.32 -18.39
C PHE A 161 6.90 5.47 -18.95
N LYS A 162 7.35 6.72 -18.76
CA LYS A 162 6.72 7.89 -19.41
C LYS A 162 6.85 7.87 -20.92
N SER A 163 7.84 7.16 -21.48
CA SER A 163 7.91 6.96 -22.93
C SER A 163 6.70 6.21 -23.50
N PHE A 164 5.94 5.50 -22.65
CA PHE A 164 4.71 4.81 -23.03
C PHE A 164 3.45 5.69 -22.91
N ALA A 165 3.58 6.93 -22.42
CA ALA A 165 2.44 7.82 -22.28
C ALA A 165 1.99 8.40 -23.64
N THR A 166 0.72 8.80 -23.74
CA THR A 166 0.20 9.51 -24.92
C THR A 166 0.75 10.91 -25.09
N ASP A 167 1.02 11.61 -23.99
CA ASP A 167 1.67 12.92 -23.98
C ASP A 167 3.19 12.82 -23.83
N SER A 168 3.78 11.68 -24.22
CA SER A 168 5.21 11.45 -24.10
C SER A 168 6.00 12.43 -24.97
N VAL A 169 6.97 13.08 -24.33
CA VAL A 169 8.03 13.89 -24.98
C VAL A 169 9.41 13.23 -24.84
N VAL A 170 9.45 12.01 -24.30
CA VAL A 170 10.70 11.28 -24.06
C VAL A 170 11.22 10.78 -25.40
N GLN A 171 12.44 11.19 -25.76
CA GLN A 171 13.09 10.69 -26.97
C GLN A 171 13.49 9.23 -26.78
N ILE A 172 12.98 8.37 -27.65
CA ILE A 172 13.35 6.95 -27.70
C ILE A 172 14.59 6.82 -28.59
N PRO A 173 15.74 6.36 -28.06
CA PRO A 173 16.94 6.08 -28.86
C PRO A 173 16.61 5.27 -30.12
N SER A 174 17.26 5.58 -31.25
CA SER A 174 17.00 4.93 -32.55
C SER A 174 17.21 3.41 -32.53
N VAL A 175 18.08 2.92 -31.63
CA VAL A 175 18.35 1.49 -31.39
C VAL A 175 17.16 0.76 -30.76
N ILE A 176 16.15 1.49 -30.25
CA ILE A 176 15.03 0.96 -29.47
C ILE A 176 13.69 1.02 -30.24
N LYS A 177 13.65 1.57 -31.46
CA LYS A 177 12.41 1.63 -32.24
C LYS A 177 11.98 0.24 -32.68
N ASP A 178 10.97 -0.30 -32.00
CA ASP A 178 10.31 -1.54 -32.40
C ASP A 178 9.28 -1.28 -33.51
N LEU A 179 8.87 -2.31 -34.26
CA LEU A 179 7.87 -2.16 -35.34
C LEU A 179 6.52 -1.66 -34.77
N GLU A 180 6.24 -2.03 -33.53
CA GLU A 180 5.11 -1.64 -32.71
C GLU A 180 5.13 -0.17 -32.30
N ASP A 181 6.31 0.47 -32.25
CA ASP A 181 6.45 1.90 -31.92
C ASP A 181 6.16 2.82 -33.12
N LEU A 182 6.04 2.26 -34.33
CA LEU A 182 5.63 2.99 -35.54
C LEU A 182 4.12 3.26 -35.58
N HIS A 183 3.35 2.52 -34.81
CA HIS A 183 1.92 2.74 -34.61
C HIS A 183 1.75 3.33 -33.20
N GLN A 184 1.20 4.55 -33.08
CA GLN A 184 0.82 5.12 -31.78
C GLN A 184 0.18 4.02 -30.93
N MET A 185 0.76 3.70 -29.78
CA MET A 185 0.29 2.59 -28.95
C MET A 185 -1.22 2.71 -28.68
N LYS A 186 -2.01 1.93 -29.40
CA LYS A 186 -3.09 1.17 -28.77
C LYS A 186 -2.36 0.04 -28.08
N CYS A 187 -2.47 -0.08 -26.76
CA CYS A 187 -1.95 -1.22 -25.99
C CYS A 187 -2.18 -2.49 -26.80
N ILE A 188 -1.11 -3.03 -27.40
CA ILE A 188 -1.27 -4.11 -28.38
C ILE A 188 -1.69 -5.32 -27.57
N ASN A 189 -2.86 -5.87 -27.91
CA ASN A 189 -3.25 -7.26 -27.69
C ASN A 189 -2.24 -8.18 -28.40
N LYS A 190 -0.96 -8.15 -28.01
CA LYS A 190 -0.11 -9.31 -28.20
C LYS A 190 -0.67 -10.26 -27.18
N THR A 191 -1.64 -11.03 -27.65
CA THR A 191 -2.02 -12.33 -27.15
C THR A 191 -0.70 -13.00 -26.76
N LEU A 192 -0.29 -12.84 -25.49
CA LEU A 192 0.56 -13.80 -24.82
C LEU A 192 -0.06 -15.13 -25.21
N VAL A 193 0.76 -15.98 -25.82
CA VAL A 193 0.44 -17.33 -26.32
C VAL A 193 -0.99 -17.68 -25.98
N LYS A 194 -1.88 -17.84 -26.98
CA LYS A 194 -3.13 -18.57 -26.76
C LYS A 194 -2.74 -19.87 -26.08
N SER A 195 -2.73 -19.91 -24.75
CA SER A 195 -2.98 -21.11 -24.01
C SER A 195 -4.30 -21.55 -24.60
N ASN A 196 -4.30 -22.73 -25.23
CA ASN A 196 -5.50 -23.39 -25.75
C ASN A 196 -6.70 -22.94 -24.94
N PRO A 197 -7.82 -22.48 -25.55
CA PRO A 197 -8.97 -21.95 -24.82
C PRO A 197 -9.16 -22.82 -23.60
N VAL A 198 -8.75 -22.27 -22.46
CA VAL A 198 -8.68 -23.02 -21.22
C VAL A 198 -10.13 -23.04 -20.84
N ASP A 199 -10.80 -24.13 -21.24
CA ASP A 199 -12.22 -24.45 -21.06
C ASP A 199 -12.88 -23.44 -20.10
N ASP A 200 -13.64 -22.49 -20.67
CA ASP A 200 -14.30 -21.38 -19.96
C ASP A 200 -15.30 -21.88 -18.89
N ASN A 201 -15.45 -23.20 -18.77
CA ASN A 201 -16.22 -23.93 -17.78
C ASN A 201 -15.51 -24.11 -16.43
N TRP A 202 -14.71 -23.13 -15.94
CA TRP A 202 -14.32 -23.08 -14.51
C TRP A 202 -15.10 -22.04 -13.71
N VAL A 203 -16.23 -21.54 -14.21
CA VAL A 203 -17.29 -21.22 -13.25
C VAL A 203 -17.83 -22.56 -12.77
N THR A 204 -17.09 -23.22 -11.88
CA THR A 204 -17.63 -24.33 -11.08
C THR A 204 -18.94 -23.81 -10.52
N GLU A 205 -20.01 -24.58 -10.77
CA GLU A 205 -21.38 -24.36 -10.32
C GLU A 205 -21.43 -23.45 -9.10
N ASN A 206 -22.23 -22.37 -9.17
CA ASN A 206 -22.55 -21.51 -8.03
C ASN A 206 -22.58 -22.39 -6.78
N PRO A 207 -21.64 -22.24 -5.83
CA PRO A 207 -21.64 -23.11 -4.67
C PRO A 207 -23.02 -22.96 -4.03
N LYS A 208 -23.76 -24.07 -4.00
CA LYS A 208 -25.09 -24.13 -3.36
C LYS A 208 -25.01 -23.75 -1.88
N GLU A 209 -23.80 -23.73 -1.32
CA GLU A 209 -23.50 -23.39 0.06
C GLU A 209 -22.91 -21.99 0.23
N SER A 210 -23.35 -21.30 1.28
CA SER A 210 -22.93 -19.94 1.66
C SER A 210 -21.48 -19.80 2.12
N ILE A 211 -20.76 -20.92 2.26
CA ILE A 211 -19.42 -21.02 2.88
C ILE A 211 -18.61 -22.08 2.12
N PHE A 212 -17.33 -21.78 1.92
CA PHE A 212 -16.31 -22.70 1.42
C PHE A 212 -15.28 -22.95 2.54
N GLN A 213 -14.93 -24.21 2.84
CA GLN A 213 -14.04 -24.57 3.96
C GLN A 213 -12.77 -25.29 3.52
N VAL A 214 -11.63 -24.77 3.97
CA VAL A 214 -10.28 -25.33 3.81
C VAL A 214 -9.66 -25.53 5.19
N ALA A 215 -9.27 -26.76 5.53
CA ALA A 215 -8.55 -27.03 6.78
C ALA A 215 -7.06 -26.67 6.63
N LEU A 216 -6.46 -26.09 7.68
CA LEU A 216 -5.10 -25.54 7.72
C LEU A 216 -4.40 -26.02 9.00
N ASP A 217 -4.02 -27.29 9.08
CA ASP A 217 -3.48 -27.93 10.29
C ASP A 217 -4.28 -27.62 11.58
N ALA A 218 -3.68 -26.90 12.54
CA ALA A 218 -4.31 -26.46 13.80
C ALA A 218 -5.28 -25.27 13.62
N HIS A 219 -5.27 -24.64 12.44
CA HIS A 219 -6.08 -23.50 12.06
C HIS A 219 -7.17 -23.90 11.05
N ARG A 220 -8.14 -23.02 10.84
CA ARG A 220 -9.22 -23.23 9.88
C ARG A 220 -9.39 -22.01 9.01
N TRP A 221 -9.52 -22.22 7.70
CA TRP A 221 -9.80 -21.17 6.74
C TRP A 221 -11.20 -21.36 6.14
N TYR A 222 -12.02 -20.33 6.26
CA TYR A 222 -13.35 -20.25 5.67
C TYR A 222 -13.37 -19.13 4.66
N LYS A 223 -14.04 -19.34 3.53
CA LYS A 223 -14.41 -18.27 2.61
C LYS A 223 -15.92 -18.13 2.64
N ALA A 224 -16.39 -16.98 3.11
CA ALA A 224 -17.82 -16.68 3.21
C ALA A 224 -18.27 -15.91 1.96
N LEU A 225 -19.44 -16.30 1.43
CA LEU A 225 -20.07 -15.62 0.29
C LEU A 225 -21.23 -14.72 0.73
N THR A 226 -21.74 -14.92 1.94
CA THR A 226 -22.82 -14.13 2.54
C THR A 226 -22.50 -13.73 3.97
N ILE A 227 -23.17 -12.68 4.44
CA ILE A 227 -23.10 -12.21 5.84
C ILE A 227 -23.53 -13.33 6.80
N GLN A 228 -24.61 -14.04 6.46
CA GLN A 228 -25.10 -15.19 7.21
C GLN A 228 -24.06 -16.31 7.30
N GLY A 229 -23.29 -16.52 6.22
CA GLY A 229 -22.18 -17.47 6.19
C GLY A 229 -21.12 -17.14 7.24
N VAL A 230 -20.77 -15.86 7.41
CA VAL A 230 -19.81 -15.42 8.45
C VAL A 230 -20.31 -15.76 9.84
N PHE A 231 -21.55 -15.38 10.18
CA PHE A 231 -22.10 -15.64 11.52
C PHE A 231 -22.35 -17.12 11.79
N LYS A 232 -22.64 -17.93 10.77
CA LYS A 232 -22.70 -19.39 10.88
C LYS A 232 -21.33 -19.99 11.25
N VAL A 233 -20.24 -19.48 10.66
CA VAL A 233 -18.88 -19.88 11.05
C VAL A 233 -18.59 -19.48 12.49
N LEU A 234 -18.87 -18.22 12.86
CA LEU A 234 -18.62 -17.72 14.22
C LEU A 234 -19.44 -18.46 15.28
N SER A 235 -20.68 -18.85 14.97
CA SER A 235 -21.52 -19.65 15.87
C SER A 235 -20.98 -21.06 16.08
N ARG A 236 -20.38 -21.66 15.04
CA ARG A 236 -19.79 -23.01 15.09
C ARG A 236 -18.43 -23.02 15.78
N GLU A 237 -17.58 -22.05 15.46
CA GLU A 237 -16.19 -22.00 15.88
C GLU A 237 -15.98 -21.18 17.17
N GLY A 238 -16.94 -20.35 17.55
CA GLY A 238 -16.80 -19.37 18.61
C GLY A 238 -16.00 -18.13 18.18
N THR A 239 -16.01 -17.12 19.05
CA THR A 239 -15.50 -15.76 18.77
C THR A 239 -14.21 -15.42 19.52
N ASN A 240 -13.59 -16.39 20.19
CA ASN A 240 -12.42 -16.17 21.04
C ASN A 240 -11.11 -15.97 20.26
N SER A 241 -10.99 -16.54 19.06
CA SER A 241 -9.78 -16.46 18.23
C SER A 241 -10.15 -16.58 16.75
N TYR A 242 -10.49 -15.45 16.14
CA TYR A 242 -10.80 -15.38 14.72
C TYR A 242 -10.25 -14.09 14.08
N ARG A 243 -10.08 -14.12 12.76
CA ARG A 243 -9.76 -12.94 11.97
C ARG A 243 -10.59 -12.92 10.69
N LEU A 244 -11.23 -11.79 10.45
CA LEU A 244 -11.84 -11.49 9.16
C LEU A 244 -10.75 -11.04 8.19
N VAL A 245 -10.73 -11.63 7.00
CA VAL A 245 -9.73 -11.34 5.96
C VAL A 245 -10.44 -10.77 4.75
N ALA A 246 -10.02 -9.58 4.32
CA ALA A 246 -10.36 -9.03 3.01
C ALA A 246 -9.06 -8.84 2.20
N GLY A 247 -8.53 -7.62 2.13
CA GLY A 247 -7.24 -7.37 1.49
C GLY A 247 -6.00 -7.77 2.29
N ASN A 248 -6.17 -8.06 3.59
CA ASN A 248 -5.09 -8.39 4.53
C ASN A 248 -3.97 -7.33 4.65
N THR A 249 -4.16 -6.12 4.11
CA THR A 249 -3.10 -5.09 4.05
C THR A 249 -2.73 -4.51 5.41
N GLY A 250 -3.65 -4.55 6.38
CA GLY A 250 -3.40 -4.11 7.76
C GLY A 250 -2.27 -4.87 8.46
N LYS A 251 -1.94 -6.11 8.03
CA LYS A 251 -0.81 -6.85 8.59
C LYS A 251 0.55 -6.19 8.33
N GLY A 252 0.66 -5.38 7.29
CA GLY A 252 1.87 -4.61 7.01
C GLY A 252 2.07 -3.43 7.97
N ILE A 253 1.03 -3.06 8.72
CA ILE A 253 1.09 -1.98 9.71
C ILE A 253 1.18 -2.58 11.11
N TYR A 254 0.27 -3.50 11.42
CA TYR A 254 0.23 -4.25 12.67
C TYR A 254 0.46 -5.74 12.37
N PRO A 255 1.70 -6.24 12.50
CA PRO A 255 2.03 -7.63 12.26
C PRO A 255 1.19 -8.58 13.11
N ILE A 256 0.88 -9.75 12.56
CA ILE A 256 0.20 -10.82 13.29
C ILE A 256 1.24 -11.47 14.20
N THR A 257 1.17 -11.19 15.51
CA THR A 257 2.07 -11.79 16.50
C THR A 257 1.57 -13.14 16.99
N GLU A 258 0.24 -13.33 17.00
CA GLU A 258 -0.43 -14.56 17.37
C GLU A 258 -1.40 -14.97 16.27
N GLU A 259 -1.19 -16.16 15.71
CA GLU A 259 -1.99 -16.67 14.60
C GLU A 259 -3.39 -17.06 15.09
N PRO A 260 -4.47 -16.48 14.55
CA PRO A 260 -5.83 -16.81 14.95
C PRO A 260 -6.18 -18.25 14.57
N ARG A 261 -6.96 -18.92 15.41
CA ARG A 261 -7.44 -20.28 15.13
C ARG A 261 -8.31 -20.35 13.87
N VAL A 262 -9.10 -19.30 13.62
CA VAL A 262 -10.09 -19.26 12.54
C VAL A 262 -9.87 -18.03 11.66
N TYR A 263 -9.72 -18.25 10.37
CA TYR A 263 -9.70 -17.22 9.34
C TYR A 263 -11.02 -17.26 8.57
N ILE A 264 -11.61 -16.09 8.32
CA ILE A 264 -12.83 -15.95 7.51
C ILE A 264 -12.57 -14.92 6.42
N ASP A 265 -12.34 -15.38 5.19
CA ASP A 265 -12.26 -14.55 4.00
C ASP A 265 -13.66 -14.04 3.62
N ILE A 266 -13.82 -12.71 3.69
CA ILE A 266 -15.05 -11.98 3.40
C ILE A 266 -14.95 -11.15 2.11
N ALA A 267 -13.84 -11.27 1.35
CA ALA A 267 -13.57 -10.42 0.19
C ALA A 267 -14.59 -10.61 -0.95
N SER A 268 -15.31 -11.73 -0.98
CA SER A 268 -16.27 -12.11 -2.01
C SER A 268 -17.73 -11.80 -1.65
N ILE A 269 -18.00 -11.28 -0.45
CA ILE A 269 -19.38 -10.97 -0.03
C ILE A 269 -19.89 -9.74 -0.77
N GLU A 270 -20.85 -9.93 -1.67
CA GLU A 270 -21.44 -8.86 -2.48
C GLU A 270 -22.19 -7.82 -1.63
N ALA A 271 -22.87 -8.26 -0.58
CA ALA A 271 -23.63 -7.37 0.32
C ALA A 271 -22.75 -6.36 1.09
N LEU A 272 -21.43 -6.58 1.15
CA LEU A 272 -20.48 -5.62 1.72
C LEU A 272 -19.94 -4.64 0.67
N LYS A 273 -20.37 -4.72 -0.59
CA LYS A 273 -19.82 -3.96 -1.71
C LYS A 273 -20.90 -3.14 -2.40
N GLY A 274 -20.46 -2.27 -3.30
CA GLY A 274 -21.33 -1.45 -4.12
C GLY A 274 -21.63 -0.10 -3.49
N VAL A 275 -22.32 0.71 -4.29
CA VAL A 275 -22.71 2.08 -3.95
C VAL A 275 -24.20 2.24 -4.20
N SER A 276 -24.86 2.95 -3.30
CA SER A 276 -26.24 3.37 -3.52
C SER A 276 -26.44 4.79 -3.02
N ARG A 277 -27.42 5.47 -3.60
CA ARG A 277 -27.80 6.83 -3.20
C ARG A 277 -29.24 6.83 -2.74
N ALA A 278 -29.45 7.30 -1.52
CA ALA A 278 -30.74 7.70 -1.00
C ALA A 278 -30.66 9.18 -0.65
N ALA A 279 -30.93 9.55 0.61
CA ALA A 279 -30.55 10.87 1.12
C ALA A 279 -29.03 11.02 1.23
N ASN A 280 -28.37 9.98 1.74
CA ASN A 280 -26.91 9.89 1.85
C ASN A 280 -26.34 9.09 0.68
N LEU A 281 -25.04 9.27 0.41
CA LEU A 281 -24.26 8.37 -0.43
C LEU A 281 -23.76 7.21 0.43
N ILE A 282 -24.24 6.00 0.14
CA ILE A 282 -23.95 4.78 0.90
C ILE A 282 -22.88 4.00 0.16
N LEU A 283 -21.77 3.74 0.85
CA LEU A 283 -20.59 3.06 0.31
C LEU A 283 -20.36 1.76 1.10
N GLY A 284 -20.39 0.62 0.43
CA GLY A 284 -20.17 -0.69 1.06
C GLY A 284 -18.78 -0.80 1.69
N ALA A 285 -18.70 -1.29 2.93
CA ALA A 285 -17.44 -1.34 3.69
C ALA A 285 -16.41 -2.32 3.11
N GLY A 286 -16.85 -3.31 2.34
CA GLY A 286 -16.02 -4.26 1.59
C GLY A 286 -15.51 -3.73 0.24
N MET A 287 -15.83 -2.49 -0.15
CA MET A 287 -15.22 -1.84 -1.30
C MET A 287 -13.72 -1.63 -1.06
N SER A 288 -12.93 -1.84 -2.10
CA SER A 288 -11.51 -1.47 -2.11
C SER A 288 -11.34 0.05 -2.08
N LEU A 289 -10.16 0.52 -1.64
CA LEU A 289 -9.88 1.96 -1.65
C LEU A 289 -9.78 2.51 -3.08
N THR A 290 -9.37 1.69 -4.05
CA THR A 290 -9.40 2.08 -5.47
C THR A 290 -10.83 2.28 -5.97
N GLU A 291 -11.75 1.39 -5.63
CA GLU A 291 -13.19 1.56 -5.93
C GLU A 291 -13.74 2.82 -5.23
N LEU A 292 -13.46 3.01 -3.94
CA LEU A 292 -13.83 4.23 -3.22
C LEU A 292 -13.37 5.49 -3.95
N MET A 293 -12.10 5.56 -4.36
CA MET A 293 -11.57 6.74 -5.08
C MET A 293 -12.29 6.99 -6.40
N SER A 294 -12.64 5.94 -7.15
CA SER A 294 -13.41 6.07 -8.38
C SER A 294 -14.78 6.69 -8.13
N GLU A 295 -15.46 6.23 -7.08
CA GLU A 295 -16.81 6.70 -6.71
C GLU A 295 -16.78 8.13 -6.16
N LEU A 296 -15.79 8.48 -5.32
CA LEU A 296 -15.60 9.87 -4.86
C LEU A 296 -15.47 10.84 -6.05
N LYS A 297 -14.66 10.47 -7.05
CA LYS A 297 -14.45 11.29 -8.25
C LYS A 297 -15.70 11.36 -9.13
N ALA A 298 -16.41 10.24 -9.28
CA ALA A 298 -17.63 10.19 -10.09
C ALA A 298 -18.74 11.06 -9.48
N TYR A 299 -19.01 10.91 -8.18
CA TYR A 299 -20.09 11.65 -7.50
C TYR A 299 -19.77 13.12 -7.27
N ALA A 300 -18.49 13.50 -7.15
CA ALA A 300 -18.09 14.91 -7.08
C ALA A 300 -18.54 15.73 -8.30
N GLY A 301 -18.65 15.10 -9.48
CA GLY A 301 -19.00 15.77 -10.73
C GLY A 301 -20.49 15.76 -11.09
N ILE A 302 -21.34 15.06 -10.34
CA ILE A 302 -22.75 14.83 -10.71
C ILE A 302 -23.71 15.81 -10.02
N ASN A 303 -23.43 16.21 -8.77
CA ASN A 303 -24.36 16.99 -7.96
C ASN A 303 -23.63 17.94 -6.99
N ASP A 304 -24.16 19.15 -6.84
CA ASP A 304 -23.68 20.18 -5.93
C ASP A 304 -23.55 19.71 -4.47
N ASP A 305 -24.46 18.85 -4.01
CA ASP A 305 -24.49 18.28 -2.65
C ASP A 305 -23.28 17.37 -2.33
N PHE A 306 -22.53 16.93 -3.34
CA PHE A 306 -21.39 16.01 -3.16
C PHE A 306 -20.10 16.54 -3.80
N GLN A 307 -20.05 17.81 -4.21
CA GLN A 307 -18.81 18.42 -4.74
C GLN A 307 -17.63 18.33 -3.77
N TYR A 308 -17.90 18.29 -2.46
CA TYR A 308 -16.89 18.12 -1.42
C TYR A 308 -16.08 16.83 -1.56
N LEU A 309 -16.62 15.80 -2.24
CA LEU A 309 -15.92 14.53 -2.48
C LEU A 309 -14.67 14.70 -3.35
N GLU A 310 -14.55 15.78 -4.13
CA GLU A 310 -13.31 16.11 -4.85
C GLU A 310 -12.14 16.33 -3.87
N HIS A 311 -12.41 16.95 -2.71
CA HIS A 311 -11.40 17.11 -1.66
C HIS A 311 -11.01 15.76 -1.04
N PHE A 312 -11.96 14.85 -0.88
CA PHE A 312 -11.70 13.49 -0.40
C PHE A 312 -10.88 12.70 -1.41
N TYR A 313 -11.22 12.78 -2.70
CA TYR A 313 -10.45 12.15 -3.77
C TYR A 313 -8.99 12.62 -3.77
N LYS A 314 -8.76 13.94 -3.73
CA LYS A 314 -7.41 14.52 -3.66
C LYS A 314 -6.65 14.09 -2.41
N HIS A 315 -7.31 14.03 -1.25
CA HIS A 315 -6.70 13.51 -0.03
C HIS A 315 -6.32 12.03 -0.17
N MET A 316 -7.21 11.22 -0.76
CA MET A 316 -6.99 9.79 -0.99
C MET A 316 -5.84 9.50 -1.98
N GLU A 317 -5.49 10.43 -2.88
CA GLU A 317 -4.26 10.31 -3.70
C GLU A 317 -2.98 10.24 -2.83
N LEU A 318 -3.03 10.76 -1.60
CA LEU A 318 -1.95 10.72 -0.60
C LEU A 318 -2.03 9.48 0.32
N VAL A 319 -3.07 8.65 0.20
CA VAL A 319 -3.33 7.51 1.08
C VAL A 319 -2.88 6.22 0.43
N ALA A 320 -1.90 5.57 1.06
CA ALA A 320 -1.28 4.33 0.58
C ALA A 320 -0.79 4.44 -0.89
N HIS A 321 -0.60 3.30 -1.54
CA HIS A 321 -0.23 3.18 -2.95
C HIS A 321 -1.12 2.19 -3.67
N VAL A 322 -1.08 2.19 -5.01
CA VAL A 322 -2.02 1.46 -5.88
C VAL A 322 -2.20 -0.01 -5.46
N PRO A 323 -1.15 -0.85 -5.35
CA PRO A 323 -1.30 -2.23 -4.89
C PRO A 323 -2.02 -2.43 -3.54
N VAL A 324 -1.80 -1.55 -2.56
CA VAL A 324 -2.49 -1.61 -1.27
C VAL A 324 -3.94 -1.16 -1.42
N ARG A 325 -4.20 -0.11 -2.20
CA ARG A 325 -5.56 0.40 -2.44
C ARG A 325 -6.45 -0.57 -3.21
N ASN A 326 -5.88 -1.37 -4.10
CA ASN A 326 -6.63 -2.33 -4.93
C ASN A 326 -7.31 -3.44 -4.12
N ILE A 327 -6.80 -3.76 -2.93
CA ILE A 327 -7.34 -4.85 -2.09
C ILE A 327 -7.69 -4.41 -0.67
N GLY A 328 -7.05 -3.37 -0.14
CA GLY A 328 -7.41 -2.77 1.14
C GLY A 328 -8.83 -2.20 1.08
N THR A 329 -9.63 -2.44 2.10
CA THR A 329 -11.05 -2.04 2.12
C THR A 329 -11.34 -0.93 3.11
N ILE A 330 -12.46 -0.23 2.91
CA ILE A 330 -12.98 0.80 3.84
C ILE A 330 -13.14 0.21 5.25
N GLY A 331 -13.88 -0.90 5.36
CA GLY A 331 -14.16 -1.60 6.61
C GLY A 331 -12.90 -2.19 7.24
N GLY A 332 -11.94 -2.67 6.46
CA GLY A 332 -10.66 -3.14 6.99
C GLY A 332 -9.86 -2.01 7.65
N ASN A 333 -9.85 -0.82 7.04
CA ASN A 333 -9.21 0.36 7.61
C ASN A 333 -9.92 0.84 8.89
N LEU A 334 -11.26 0.87 8.88
CA LEU A 334 -12.06 1.28 10.04
C LEU A 334 -11.97 0.28 11.20
N ALA A 335 -12.02 -1.02 10.92
CA ALA A 335 -11.83 -2.05 11.94
C ALA A 335 -10.45 -1.93 12.60
N MET A 336 -9.41 -1.64 11.81
CA MET A 336 -8.07 -1.40 12.34
C MET A 336 -8.01 -0.14 13.22
N LYS A 337 -8.70 0.94 12.86
CA LYS A 337 -8.82 2.15 13.70
C LYS A 337 -9.61 1.91 14.99
N ASN A 338 -10.66 1.09 14.95
CA ASN A 338 -11.44 0.71 16.13
C ASN A 338 -10.61 -0.16 17.09
N VAL A 339 -9.76 -1.06 16.59
CA VAL A 339 -8.89 -1.87 17.45
C VAL A 339 -7.67 -1.10 17.94
N HIS A 340 -7.07 -0.26 17.07
CA HIS A 340 -5.88 0.54 17.36
C HIS A 340 -6.23 2.03 17.26
N HIS A 341 -6.65 2.61 18.37
CA HIS A 341 -7.10 4.00 18.44
C HIS A 341 -6.00 5.01 18.05
N GLU A 342 -4.73 4.65 18.19
CA GLU A 342 -3.58 5.41 17.76
C GLU A 342 -3.37 5.40 16.24
N PHE A 343 -4.00 4.47 15.50
CA PHE A 343 -3.81 4.37 14.06
C PHE A 343 -4.23 5.68 13.37
N PRO A 344 -3.34 6.32 12.57
CA PRO A 344 -3.63 7.59 11.90
C PRO A 344 -4.45 7.36 10.62
N SER A 345 -5.68 6.87 10.78
CA SER A 345 -6.59 6.57 9.67
C SER A 345 -7.06 7.85 8.98
N ASP A 346 -6.62 8.03 7.72
CA ASP A 346 -7.15 9.07 6.85
C ASP A 346 -8.65 8.87 6.55
N ILE A 347 -9.11 7.62 6.41
CA ILE A 347 -10.51 7.32 6.10
C ILE A 347 -11.42 7.71 7.27
N PHE A 348 -11.07 7.30 8.49
CA PHE A 348 -11.79 7.70 9.69
C PHE A 348 -11.83 9.21 9.85
N LEU A 349 -10.71 9.90 9.60
CA LEU A 349 -10.64 11.36 9.64
C LEU A 349 -11.60 12.01 8.64
N LEU A 350 -11.59 11.57 7.38
CA LEU A 350 -12.47 12.10 6.34
C LEU A 350 -13.94 11.89 6.72
N LEU A 351 -14.30 10.67 7.12
CA LEU A 351 -15.67 10.34 7.55
C LEU A 351 -16.12 11.16 8.76
N THR A 352 -15.25 11.35 9.76
CA THR A 352 -15.55 12.16 10.95
C THR A 352 -15.75 13.63 10.60
N THR A 353 -14.95 14.15 9.67
CA THR A 353 -15.01 15.56 9.23
C THR A 353 -16.39 15.93 8.69
N VAL A 354 -17.01 15.02 7.95
CA VAL A 354 -18.36 15.21 7.38
C VAL A 354 -19.46 14.60 8.23
N GLN A 355 -19.16 14.16 9.45
CA GLN A 355 -20.13 13.54 10.36
C GLN A 355 -20.87 12.35 9.72
N ALA A 356 -20.11 11.51 9.00
CA ALA A 356 -20.64 10.29 8.40
C ALA A 356 -21.15 9.32 9.47
N VAL A 357 -22.03 8.41 9.03
CA VAL A 357 -22.62 7.36 9.87
C VAL A 357 -22.17 6.00 9.35
N ILE A 358 -21.95 5.05 10.25
CA ILE A 358 -21.56 3.67 9.92
C ILE A 358 -22.72 2.74 10.25
N THR A 359 -23.03 1.83 9.33
CA THR A 359 -23.97 0.73 9.59
C THR A 359 -23.23 -0.52 10.05
N ILE A 360 -23.57 -1.01 11.23
CA ILE A 360 -23.06 -2.26 11.79
C ILE A 360 -24.16 -3.32 11.71
N VAL A 361 -23.78 -4.56 11.39
CA VAL A 361 -24.68 -5.72 11.45
C VAL A 361 -24.15 -6.74 12.47
N ASP A 362 -25.04 -7.26 13.30
CA ASP A 362 -24.71 -8.27 14.32
C ASP A 362 -25.07 -9.69 13.89
N SER A 363 -24.86 -10.67 14.78
CA SER A 363 -25.17 -12.08 14.50
C SER A 363 -26.66 -12.40 14.33
N ASN A 364 -27.56 -11.54 14.81
CA ASN A 364 -29.00 -11.65 14.59
C ASN A 364 -29.41 -11.01 13.26
N LEU A 365 -28.44 -10.47 12.50
CA LEU A 365 -28.63 -9.68 11.28
C LEU A 365 -29.35 -8.35 11.54
N GLU A 366 -29.38 -7.89 12.79
CA GLU A 366 -29.90 -6.58 13.15
C GLU A 366 -28.89 -5.51 12.74
N LYS A 367 -29.40 -4.42 12.17
CA LYS A 367 -28.59 -3.31 11.69
C LYS A 367 -28.69 -2.14 12.67
N THR A 368 -27.55 -1.58 13.04
CA THR A 368 -27.47 -0.40 13.90
C THR A 368 -26.61 0.65 13.24
N GLU A 369 -27.11 1.89 13.23
CA GLU A 369 -26.37 3.05 12.75
C GLU A 369 -25.67 3.75 13.91
N VAL A 370 -24.39 4.03 13.76
CA VAL A 370 -23.57 4.71 14.78
C VAL A 370 -22.75 5.83 14.15
N ASN A 371 -22.56 6.92 14.89
CA ASN A 371 -21.63 7.98 14.49
C ASN A 371 -20.16 7.52 14.67
N MET A 372 -19.22 8.27 14.12
CA MET A 372 -17.80 7.93 14.14
C MET A 372 -17.19 7.86 15.56
N GLU A 373 -17.64 8.70 16.50
CA GLU A 373 -17.11 8.73 17.87
C GLU A 373 -17.57 7.51 18.67
N ASP A 374 -18.85 7.14 18.55
CA ASP A 374 -19.42 5.96 19.21
C ASP A 374 -18.96 4.66 18.56
N PHE A 375 -18.66 4.69 17.25
CA PHE A 375 -18.03 3.57 16.56
C PHE A 375 -16.69 3.17 17.20
N LEU A 376 -15.86 4.12 17.68
CA LEU A 376 -14.60 3.76 18.36
C LEU A 376 -14.81 3.08 19.71
N LYS A 377 -15.96 3.28 20.36
CA LYS A 377 -16.29 2.64 21.64
C LYS A 377 -16.92 1.26 21.46
N LEU A 378 -17.29 0.90 20.24
CA LEU A 378 -18.03 -0.32 19.94
C LEU A 378 -17.09 -1.55 19.92
N ASP A 379 -17.47 -2.61 20.63
CA ASP A 379 -16.83 -3.92 20.47
C ASP A 379 -17.29 -4.58 19.16
N LEU A 380 -16.37 -4.71 18.21
CA LEU A 380 -16.61 -5.35 16.90
C LEU A 380 -16.63 -6.89 16.95
N ARG A 381 -16.44 -7.52 18.11
CA ARG A 381 -16.63 -8.97 18.25
C ARG A 381 -18.03 -9.37 17.81
N ASN A 382 -18.09 -10.40 16.98
CA ASN A 382 -19.34 -10.94 16.41
C ASN A 382 -20.19 -9.90 15.67
N LYS A 383 -19.56 -8.90 15.05
CA LYS A 383 -20.22 -7.87 14.24
C LYS A 383 -19.45 -7.65 12.93
N LEU A 384 -20.14 -7.09 11.94
CA LEU A 384 -19.55 -6.67 10.67
C LEU A 384 -19.89 -5.21 10.39
N ILE A 385 -18.94 -4.50 9.79
CA ILE A 385 -19.16 -3.17 9.22
C ILE A 385 -19.79 -3.40 7.85
N LEU A 386 -21.02 -2.92 7.64
CA LEU A 386 -21.78 -3.14 6.41
C LEU A 386 -21.45 -2.05 5.38
N ASP A 387 -21.62 -0.80 5.78
CA ASP A 387 -21.48 0.37 4.91
C ASP A 387 -21.18 1.64 5.72
N VAL A 388 -20.76 2.68 4.99
CA VAL A 388 -20.61 4.05 5.50
C VAL A 388 -21.52 4.98 4.71
N LYS A 389 -22.13 5.96 5.38
CA LYS A 389 -23.10 6.90 4.80
C LYS A 389 -22.53 8.31 4.86
N LEU A 390 -22.26 8.87 3.69
CA LEU A 390 -21.79 10.23 3.50
C LEU A 390 -22.98 11.17 3.32
N PRO A 391 -23.11 12.25 4.11
CA PRO A 391 -24.24 13.16 3.99
C PRO A 391 -24.11 14.09 2.78
N PRO A 392 -25.24 14.60 2.24
CA PRO A 392 -25.23 15.70 1.30
C PRO A 392 -24.78 16.98 2.02
N LEU A 393 -23.86 17.73 1.42
CA LEU A 393 -23.38 19.01 1.91
C LEU A 393 -23.50 20.06 0.81
N SER A 394 -24.32 21.08 1.03
CA SER A 394 -24.50 22.22 0.12
C SER A 394 -23.20 23.02 -0.06
N SER A 395 -23.16 23.87 -1.10
CA SER A 395 -22.03 24.77 -1.40
C SER A 395 -21.67 25.79 -0.32
N SER A 396 -22.57 26.04 0.63
CA SER A 396 -22.31 26.83 1.85
C SER A 396 -21.47 26.10 2.90
N ASN A 397 -21.20 24.81 2.69
CA ASN A 397 -20.24 24.05 3.48
C ASN A 397 -18.85 24.20 2.89
N ILE A 398 -17.93 24.65 3.72
CA ILE A 398 -16.53 24.83 3.38
C ILE A 398 -15.77 23.65 3.98
N ILE A 399 -15.15 22.84 3.13
CA ILE A 399 -14.36 21.69 3.55
C ILE A 399 -12.89 21.86 3.23
N ARG A 400 -11.98 21.53 4.14
CA ARG A 400 -10.55 21.40 3.85
C ARG A 400 -9.96 20.20 4.56
N THR A 401 -9.13 19.45 3.85
CA THR A 401 -8.45 18.28 4.39
C THR A 401 -6.97 18.37 4.08
N TYR A 402 -6.14 17.89 5.01
CA TYR A 402 -4.69 17.97 4.93
C TYR A 402 -4.06 16.69 5.44
N LYS A 403 -2.96 16.30 4.81
CA LYS A 403 -2.12 15.18 5.24
C LYS A 403 -0.65 15.57 5.18
N ILE A 404 -0.03 15.74 6.33
CA ILE A 404 1.41 16.01 6.43
C ILE A 404 2.15 14.70 6.64
N MET A 405 3.15 14.45 5.81
CA MET A 405 3.87 13.17 5.73
C MET A 405 5.37 13.43 5.55
N PRO A 406 6.24 12.49 5.97
CA PRO A 406 7.68 12.59 5.72
C PRO A 406 8.03 12.49 4.23
N ARG A 407 7.14 11.96 3.40
CA ARG A 407 7.25 11.86 1.93
C ARG A 407 5.88 11.92 1.27
N ALA A 408 5.82 12.30 0.00
CA ALA A 408 4.57 12.65 -0.68
C ALA A 408 3.58 11.47 -0.89
N GLN A 409 4.04 10.22 -0.86
CA GLN A 409 3.23 9.02 -1.00
C GLN A 409 3.79 7.88 -0.16
N ASN A 410 2.98 6.84 0.07
CA ASN A 410 3.39 5.63 0.78
C ASN A 410 3.98 5.93 2.17
N ALA A 411 3.30 6.80 2.92
CA ALA A 411 3.64 7.14 4.30
C ALA A 411 2.37 7.42 5.11
N HIS A 412 2.44 7.10 6.41
CA HIS A 412 1.42 7.53 7.37
C HIS A 412 1.56 9.03 7.66
N ALA A 413 0.47 9.62 8.13
CA ALA A 413 0.44 11.04 8.46
C ALA A 413 1.19 11.30 9.78
N ILE A 414 2.10 12.28 9.76
CA ILE A 414 2.63 12.90 10.98
C ILE A 414 1.48 13.61 11.70
N VAL A 415 0.69 14.38 10.95
CA VAL A 415 -0.62 14.91 11.34
C VAL A 415 -1.47 14.96 10.08
N ASN A 416 -2.70 14.48 10.18
CA ASN A 416 -3.76 14.73 9.21
C ASN A 416 -4.86 15.54 9.88
N ALA A 417 -5.56 16.35 9.09
CA ALA A 417 -6.58 17.27 9.58
C ALA A 417 -7.74 17.35 8.61
N GLY A 418 -8.94 17.55 9.13
CA GLY A 418 -10.16 17.77 8.37
C GLY A 418 -10.99 18.85 9.03
N PHE A 419 -11.41 19.84 8.25
CA PHE A 419 -12.16 20.99 8.69
C PHE A 419 -13.43 21.09 7.85
N LEU A 420 -14.57 21.15 8.52
CA LEU A 420 -15.86 21.48 7.92
C LEU A 420 -16.40 22.72 8.65
N LEU A 421 -16.72 23.77 7.89
CA LEU A 421 -17.35 24.98 8.40
C LEU A 421 -18.60 25.26 7.59
N HIS A 422 -19.72 25.51 8.25
CA HIS A 422 -20.93 26.03 7.61
C HIS A 422 -21.06 27.51 7.94
N LEU A 423 -21.10 28.36 6.91
CA LEU A 423 -21.25 29.81 7.08
C LEU A 423 -22.64 30.28 6.71
N ASP A 424 -23.18 31.24 7.48
CA ASP A 424 -24.39 31.96 7.10
C ASP A 424 -24.11 33.06 6.06
N SER A 425 -25.17 33.77 5.65
CA SER A 425 -25.06 34.89 4.70
C SER A 425 -24.23 36.07 5.21
N SER A 426 -23.97 36.13 6.52
CA SER A 426 -23.12 37.14 7.17
C SER A 426 -21.69 36.64 7.42
N MET A 427 -21.30 35.52 6.81
CA MET A 427 -19.99 34.88 6.96
C MET A 427 -19.68 34.38 8.38
N LYS A 428 -20.70 34.18 9.21
CA LYS A 428 -20.54 33.65 10.56
C LYS A 428 -20.70 32.13 10.58
N VAL A 429 -19.90 31.46 11.41
CA VAL A 429 -19.98 30.00 11.56
C VAL A 429 -21.28 29.62 12.27
N THR A 430 -22.06 28.75 11.65
CA THR A 430 -23.29 28.18 12.23
C THR A 430 -23.07 26.77 12.75
N THR A 431 -22.21 25.98 12.08
CA THR A 431 -21.72 24.69 12.55
C THR A 431 -20.27 24.50 12.12
N SER A 432 -19.51 23.73 12.90
CA SER A 432 -18.14 23.35 12.55
C SER A 432 -17.79 21.94 13.02
N CYS A 433 -16.90 21.28 12.29
CA CYS A 433 -16.25 20.03 12.69
C CYS A 433 -14.76 20.15 12.41
N ILE A 434 -13.94 20.06 13.45
CA ILE A 434 -12.48 20.22 13.41
C ILE A 434 -11.86 18.93 13.93
N VAL A 435 -11.29 18.16 13.01
CA VAL A 435 -10.77 16.81 13.26
C VAL A 435 -9.27 16.80 13.03
N PHE A 436 -8.53 16.17 13.93
CA PHE A 436 -7.12 15.87 13.76
C PHE A 436 -6.84 14.40 14.04
N GLY A 437 -5.91 13.81 13.30
CA GLY A 437 -5.36 12.50 13.64
C GLY A 437 -3.90 12.58 14.07
N ASN A 438 -3.44 11.49 14.68
CA ASN A 438 -2.09 11.35 15.23
C ASN A 438 -1.70 12.40 16.31
N ILE A 439 -2.68 12.83 17.11
CA ILE A 439 -2.44 13.66 18.30
C ILE A 439 -2.19 12.73 19.50
N ASN A 440 -3.25 12.07 19.96
CA ASN A 440 -3.23 10.97 20.92
C ASN A 440 -4.38 10.00 20.58
N ALA A 441 -4.46 8.86 21.28
CA ALA A 441 -5.41 7.80 20.96
C ALA A 441 -6.88 8.22 21.15
N ASP A 442 -7.17 9.10 22.11
CA ASP A 442 -8.55 9.48 22.48
C ASP A 442 -9.01 10.78 21.80
N PHE A 443 -8.07 11.52 21.18
CA PHE A 443 -8.37 12.78 20.52
C PHE A 443 -8.98 12.55 19.13
N ILE A 444 -10.20 13.05 18.93
CA ILE A 444 -10.93 12.96 17.67
C ILE A 444 -11.26 14.36 17.14
N ARG A 445 -11.83 15.24 17.99
CA ARG A 445 -12.35 16.56 17.62
C ARG A 445 -11.95 17.65 18.61
N SER A 446 -11.78 18.87 18.09
CA SER A 446 -11.53 20.09 18.85
C SER A 446 -12.86 20.78 19.24
N LYS A 447 -13.64 20.16 20.12
CA LYS A 447 -15.02 20.61 20.46
C LYS A 447 -15.05 21.99 21.13
N GLU A 448 -14.05 22.35 21.92
CA GLU A 448 -14.02 23.68 22.55
C GLU A 448 -13.77 24.77 21.50
N THR A 449 -12.85 24.52 20.56
CA THR A 449 -12.62 25.42 19.42
C THR A 449 -13.84 25.51 18.51
N GLU A 450 -14.52 24.38 18.23
CA GLU A 450 -15.77 24.37 17.45
C GLU A 450 -16.86 25.24 18.10
N ASN A 451 -17.04 25.11 19.42
CA ASN A 451 -18.01 25.91 20.18
C ASN A 451 -17.65 27.40 20.19
N LEU A 452 -16.37 27.75 20.28
CA LEU A 452 -15.90 29.13 20.24
C LEU A 452 -16.23 29.81 18.91
N LEU A 453 -16.16 29.08 17.80
CA LEU A 453 -16.42 29.62 16.47
C LEU A 453 -17.91 29.92 16.23
N LEU A 454 -18.84 29.27 16.95
CA LEU A 454 -20.28 29.46 16.74
C LEU A 454 -20.69 30.94 16.84
N GLY A 455 -21.34 31.43 15.80
CA GLY A 455 -21.78 32.82 15.66
C GLY A 455 -20.67 33.84 15.40
N GLN A 456 -19.41 33.40 15.26
CA GLN A 456 -18.25 34.26 15.00
C GLN A 456 -17.88 34.28 13.52
N ASP A 457 -17.26 35.38 13.09
CA ASP A 457 -16.58 35.46 11.79
C ASP A 457 -15.19 34.81 11.92
N PRO A 458 -14.95 33.65 11.29
CA PRO A 458 -13.72 32.89 11.44
C PRO A 458 -12.52 33.59 10.77
N TYR A 459 -12.76 34.61 9.95
CA TYR A 459 -11.73 35.36 9.23
C TYR A 459 -11.26 36.62 9.96
N SER A 460 -11.94 36.99 11.07
CA SER A 460 -11.51 38.10 11.90
C SER A 460 -10.25 37.75 12.71
N ASP A 461 -9.31 38.70 12.82
CA ASP A 461 -8.05 38.49 13.55
C ASP A 461 -8.29 38.08 15.01
N ASP A 462 -9.28 38.70 15.67
CA ASP A 462 -9.65 38.40 17.06
C ASP A 462 -10.17 36.96 17.22
N THR A 463 -11.09 36.53 16.35
CA THR A 463 -11.65 35.16 16.39
C THR A 463 -10.56 34.14 16.09
N LEU A 464 -9.72 34.39 15.08
CA LEU A 464 -8.64 33.49 14.70
C LEU A 464 -7.60 33.32 15.82
N GLN A 465 -7.21 34.42 16.48
CA GLN A 465 -6.29 34.36 17.63
C GLN A 465 -6.89 33.59 18.80
N LYS A 466 -8.17 33.84 19.12
CA LYS A 466 -8.89 33.11 20.18
C LYS A 466 -9.05 31.63 19.87
N ALA A 467 -9.38 31.29 18.62
CA ALA A 467 -9.50 29.92 18.14
C ALA A 467 -8.15 29.19 18.22
N LEU A 468 -7.05 29.82 17.77
CA LEU A 468 -5.71 29.23 17.88
C LEU A 468 -5.26 29.03 19.33
N ALA A 469 -5.54 30.00 20.22
CA ALA A 469 -5.21 29.88 21.64
C ALA A 469 -6.02 28.79 22.36
N THR A 470 -7.27 28.57 21.93
CA THR A 470 -8.12 27.48 22.45
C THR A 470 -7.64 26.14 21.91
N LEU A 471 -7.38 26.07 20.60
CA LEU A 471 -6.89 24.87 19.95
C LEU A 471 -5.53 24.42 20.49
N ASP A 472 -4.63 25.35 20.85
CA ASP A 472 -3.35 25.02 21.48
C ASP A 472 -3.53 24.28 22.81
N LYS A 473 -4.58 24.58 23.57
CA LYS A 473 -4.90 23.88 24.83
C LYS A 473 -5.50 22.50 24.58
N GLU A 474 -6.36 22.37 23.58
CA GLU A 474 -7.00 21.09 23.23
C GLU A 474 -6.04 20.08 22.60
N ILE A 475 -5.13 20.55 21.74
CA ILE A 475 -4.18 19.69 21.05
C ILE A 475 -3.06 19.30 22.00
N VAL A 476 -3.17 18.11 22.60
CA VAL A 476 -2.16 17.55 23.50
C VAL A 476 -1.61 16.25 22.92
N PRO A 477 -0.60 16.31 22.04
CA PRO A 477 -0.01 15.10 21.48
C PRO A 477 0.81 14.35 22.53
N VAL A 478 0.75 13.03 22.51
CA VAL A 478 1.57 12.15 23.38
C VAL A 478 2.86 11.73 22.70
N ASP A 479 3.96 11.58 23.41
CA ASP A 479 5.21 11.11 22.80
C ASP A 479 5.04 9.70 22.22
N MET A 480 5.41 9.51 20.95
CA MET A 480 5.15 8.28 20.21
C MET A 480 6.26 8.01 19.16
N PRO A 481 7.46 7.58 19.57
CA PRO A 481 8.52 7.24 18.61
C PRO A 481 8.04 6.14 17.62
N PRO A 482 8.38 6.23 16.32
CA PRO A 482 9.35 7.14 15.71
C PRO A 482 8.75 8.48 15.21
N GLU A 483 7.52 8.82 15.58
CA GLU A 483 6.89 10.06 15.14
C GLU A 483 7.67 11.29 15.63
N PRO A 484 7.54 12.44 14.93
CA PRO A 484 8.07 13.70 15.41
C PRO A 484 7.55 14.05 16.81
N SER A 485 8.34 14.87 17.51
CA SER A 485 8.06 15.25 18.89
C SER A 485 6.64 15.82 19.06
N PRO A 486 6.03 15.67 20.25
CA PRO A 486 4.73 16.26 20.55
C PRO A 486 4.62 17.75 20.18
N TYR A 487 5.66 18.53 20.46
CA TYR A 487 5.74 19.93 20.08
C TYR A 487 5.62 20.14 18.57
N CYS A 488 6.36 19.36 17.78
CA CYS A 488 6.31 19.45 16.32
C CYS A 488 4.91 19.14 15.78
N ARG A 489 4.29 18.05 16.24
CA ARG A 489 2.93 17.68 15.81
C ARG A 489 1.87 18.71 16.21
N LYS A 490 1.96 19.26 17.42
CA LYS A 490 1.11 20.38 17.87
C LYS A 490 1.24 21.59 16.94
N MET A 491 2.46 22.03 16.64
CA MET A 491 2.67 23.19 15.75
C MET A 491 2.18 22.92 14.33
N ILE A 492 2.31 21.69 13.83
CA ILE A 492 1.73 21.29 12.55
C ILE A 492 0.20 21.42 12.61
N ALA A 493 -0.46 20.89 13.64
CA ALA A 493 -1.91 20.96 13.79
C ALA A 493 -2.43 22.42 13.80
N LEU A 494 -1.81 23.29 14.61
CA LEU A 494 -2.13 24.73 14.65
C LEU A 494 -1.89 25.40 13.30
N GLY A 495 -0.78 25.10 12.65
CA GLY A 495 -0.45 25.63 11.33
C GLY A 495 -1.42 25.16 10.23
N LEU A 496 -1.92 23.92 10.31
CA LEU A 496 -2.93 23.39 9.41
C LEU A 496 -4.27 24.09 9.60
N PHE A 497 -4.71 24.32 10.85
CA PHE A 497 -5.92 25.08 11.12
C PHE A 497 -5.82 26.51 10.55
N TYR A 498 -4.72 27.21 10.84
CA TYR A 498 -4.45 28.53 10.29
C TYR A 498 -4.47 28.51 8.74
N LYS A 499 -3.80 27.54 8.12
CA LYS A 499 -3.81 27.33 6.67
C LYS A 499 -5.21 27.11 6.12
N GLY A 500 -6.03 26.32 6.82
CA GLY A 500 -7.43 26.05 6.50
C GLY A 500 -8.22 27.34 6.39
N ILE A 501 -8.22 28.15 7.45
CA ILE A 501 -8.91 29.44 7.49
C ILE A 501 -8.35 30.40 6.43
N LEU A 502 -7.03 30.54 6.36
CA LEU A 502 -6.35 31.46 5.44
C LEU A 502 -6.67 31.15 3.97
N SER A 503 -6.78 29.87 3.61
CA SER A 503 -7.12 29.46 2.24
C SER A 503 -8.51 29.92 1.80
N GLN A 504 -9.40 30.18 2.75
CA GLN A 504 -10.82 30.51 2.52
C GLN A 504 -11.14 31.98 2.79
N CYS A 505 -10.18 32.72 3.35
CA CYS A 505 -10.39 34.10 3.70
C CYS A 505 -10.59 34.95 2.43
N PRO A 506 -11.70 35.73 2.34
CA PRO A 506 -12.05 36.47 1.13
C PRO A 506 -11.08 37.61 0.81
N SER A 507 -10.42 38.16 1.83
CA SER A 507 -9.43 39.24 1.68
C SER A 507 -8.23 38.96 2.58
N VAL A 508 -7.09 38.67 1.97
CA VAL A 508 -5.85 38.31 2.66
C VAL A 508 -4.76 39.27 2.24
N ASN A 509 -3.97 39.76 3.21
CA ASN A 509 -2.75 40.51 2.91
C ASN A 509 -1.87 39.70 1.94
N PRO A 510 -1.43 40.26 0.80
CA PRO A 510 -0.64 39.55 -0.19
C PRO A 510 0.57 38.78 0.38
N ARG A 511 1.17 39.27 1.47
CA ARG A 511 2.28 38.62 2.19
C ARG A 511 1.94 37.21 2.69
N TYR A 512 0.69 36.96 3.08
CA TYR A 512 0.26 35.69 3.69
C TYR A 512 -0.43 34.76 2.71
N LYS A 513 -0.86 35.26 1.54
CA LYS A 513 -1.67 34.51 0.58
C LYS A 513 -1.08 33.13 0.21
N SER A 514 0.25 33.04 0.06
CA SER A 514 0.93 31.78 -0.26
C SER A 514 0.80 30.71 0.83
N GLY A 515 0.59 31.10 2.09
CA GLY A 515 0.40 30.19 3.22
C GLY A 515 -0.84 29.31 3.06
N GLY A 516 -1.90 29.83 2.43
CA GLY A 516 -3.16 29.11 2.20
C GLY A 516 -3.11 28.09 1.04
N ASN A 517 -2.17 28.25 0.11
CA ASN A 517 -2.09 27.43 -1.10
C ASN A 517 -1.47 26.04 -0.82
N ILE A 518 -1.96 25.01 -1.51
CA ILE A 518 -1.34 23.67 -1.49
C ILE A 518 -0.16 23.66 -2.46
N LEU A 519 0.96 23.07 -2.04
CA LEU A 519 2.13 22.91 -2.90
C LEU A 519 1.85 21.81 -3.94
N GLU A 520 1.75 22.20 -5.20
CA GLU A 520 1.65 21.26 -6.33
C GLU A 520 3.04 21.02 -6.92
N ARG A 521 3.41 19.73 -7.07
CA ARG A 521 4.68 19.35 -7.69
C ARG A 521 4.47 19.11 -9.19
N PRO A 522 5.29 19.71 -10.07
CA PRO A 522 5.23 19.41 -11.49
C PRO A 522 5.71 17.98 -11.76
N LEU A 523 5.46 17.49 -12.97
CA LEU A 523 5.99 16.22 -13.44
C LEU A 523 7.52 16.18 -13.34
N SER A 524 8.05 15.05 -12.85
CA SER A 524 9.49 14.87 -12.75
C SER A 524 10.14 14.88 -14.14
N SER A 525 11.24 15.61 -14.31
CA SER A 525 12.03 15.71 -15.54
C SER A 525 13.52 15.87 -15.22
N GLY A 526 14.39 15.58 -16.19
CA GLY A 526 15.83 15.81 -16.05
C GLY A 526 16.59 15.62 -17.37
N THR A 527 17.73 16.31 -17.49
CA THR A 527 18.63 16.27 -18.66
C THR A 527 19.98 15.68 -18.25
N GLN A 528 20.64 14.95 -19.15
CA GLN A 528 22.01 14.46 -18.94
C GLN A 528 22.87 14.84 -20.14
N THR A 529 24.10 15.25 -19.87
CA THR A 529 25.09 15.60 -20.89
C THR A 529 26.40 14.92 -20.52
N PHE A 530 27.02 14.26 -21.49
CA PHE A 530 28.32 13.61 -21.37
C PHE A 530 28.99 13.55 -22.74
N ASP A 531 30.32 13.55 -22.74
CA ASP A 531 31.12 13.42 -23.97
C ASP A 531 31.38 11.95 -24.30
N THR A 532 31.41 11.62 -25.59
CA THR A 532 31.78 10.29 -26.08
C THR A 532 32.75 10.43 -27.25
N ASP A 533 33.74 9.54 -27.33
CA ASP A 533 34.72 9.50 -28.41
C ASP A 533 34.79 8.10 -29.00
N LYS A 534 34.36 7.94 -30.26
CA LYS A 534 34.35 6.64 -30.95
C LYS A 534 35.74 6.02 -31.08
N SER A 535 36.81 6.82 -31.07
CA SER A 535 38.18 6.30 -31.11
C SER A 535 38.59 5.60 -29.81
N LEU A 536 37.93 5.92 -28.70
CA LEU A 536 38.16 5.35 -27.37
C LEU A 536 37.18 4.23 -27.01
N TRP A 537 36.27 3.85 -27.91
CA TRP A 537 35.32 2.77 -27.63
C TRP A 537 36.05 1.42 -27.48
N PRO A 538 35.71 0.61 -26.45
CA PRO A 538 34.53 0.71 -25.59
C PRO A 538 34.69 1.52 -24.28
N LEU A 539 35.83 2.19 -24.02
CA LEU A 539 36.14 2.81 -22.72
C LEU A 539 35.14 3.90 -22.29
N ASN A 540 34.77 4.81 -23.19
CA ASN A 540 33.77 5.85 -22.93
C ASN A 540 32.47 5.67 -23.74
N GLN A 541 32.27 4.47 -24.30
CA GLN A 541 31.02 4.15 -24.97
C GLN A 541 29.91 4.03 -23.91
N PRO A 542 28.76 4.71 -24.07
CA PRO A 542 27.63 4.56 -23.15
C PRO A 542 26.94 3.22 -23.41
N VAL A 543 27.53 2.14 -22.89
CA VAL A 543 26.99 0.79 -23.00
C VAL A 543 25.97 0.54 -21.89
N PRO A 544 24.78 -0.02 -22.21
CA PRO A 544 23.87 -0.52 -21.19
C PRO A 544 24.56 -1.59 -20.35
N LYS A 545 24.15 -1.70 -19.09
CA LYS A 545 24.63 -2.77 -18.21
C LYS A 545 24.36 -4.14 -18.86
N LEU A 546 25.38 -5.02 -18.88
CA LEU A 546 25.31 -6.33 -19.54
C LEU A 546 24.18 -7.20 -18.99
N GLU A 547 24.02 -7.23 -17.66
CA GLU A 547 23.01 -8.03 -16.99
C GLU A 547 21.63 -7.35 -16.95
N ALA A 548 21.46 -6.16 -17.55
CA ALA A 548 20.23 -5.39 -17.43
C ALA A 548 19.00 -6.18 -17.91
N LEU A 549 19.11 -6.91 -19.02
CA LEU A 549 18.01 -7.73 -19.53
C LEU A 549 17.74 -8.95 -18.63
N ALA A 550 18.79 -9.60 -18.11
CA ALA A 550 18.64 -10.74 -17.20
C ALA A 550 17.94 -10.33 -15.90
N GLN A 551 18.24 -9.14 -15.38
CA GLN A 551 17.61 -8.56 -14.19
C GLN A 551 16.11 -8.27 -14.35
N ASN A 552 15.62 -8.21 -15.58
CA ASN A 552 14.23 -7.88 -15.90
C ASN A 552 13.31 -9.12 -15.93
N VAL A 553 13.87 -10.31 -15.67
CA VAL A 553 13.15 -11.61 -15.68
C VAL A 553 13.57 -12.52 -14.53
N ASN A 554 14.86 -12.49 -14.17
CA ASN A 554 15.50 -13.37 -13.18
C ASN A 554 15.16 -14.85 -13.40
N LYS A 555 15.53 -15.37 -14.57
CA LYS A 555 15.47 -16.80 -14.89
C LYS A 555 16.80 -17.21 -15.52
N LEU A 556 17.65 -17.88 -14.76
CA LEU A 556 18.53 -18.92 -15.29
C LEU A 556 17.95 -20.23 -14.75
N SER A 557 17.77 -21.23 -15.60
CA SER A 557 17.40 -22.58 -15.16
C SER A 557 18.60 -23.27 -14.50
N MET A 558 18.36 -24.35 -13.74
CA MET A 558 19.40 -25.13 -13.05
C MET A 558 20.56 -25.58 -13.98
N ALA A 559 20.28 -25.78 -15.28
CA ALA A 559 21.27 -26.15 -16.30
C ALA A 559 22.09 -24.95 -16.83
N GLU A 560 21.61 -23.72 -16.62
CA GLU A 560 22.23 -22.46 -17.08
C GLU A 560 23.09 -21.78 -15.99
N MET A 561 23.19 -22.39 -14.80
CA MET A 561 23.91 -21.89 -13.60
C MET A 561 25.44 -21.84 -13.74
N VAL A 562 26.01 -22.17 -14.90
CA VAL A 562 27.47 -22.19 -15.14
C VAL A 562 28.04 -20.75 -15.22
N HIS A 563 27.20 -19.74 -15.49
CA HIS A 563 27.59 -18.32 -15.48
C HIS A 563 26.59 -17.52 -14.61
N ASN A 564 27.02 -17.15 -13.40
CA ASN A 564 26.26 -16.48 -12.32
C ASN A 564 25.71 -15.06 -12.67
N GLU A 565 25.08 -14.85 -13.83
CA GLU A 565 24.68 -13.51 -14.26
C GLU A 565 23.24 -13.17 -13.83
N GLY A 566 23.11 -12.31 -12.81
CA GLY A 566 21.84 -11.68 -12.43
C GLY A 566 21.03 -12.36 -11.31
N GLU A 567 21.44 -13.54 -10.84
CA GLU A 567 20.79 -14.24 -9.72
C GLU A 567 21.21 -13.69 -8.35
N TRP A 568 20.25 -13.57 -7.44
CA TRP A 568 20.52 -13.23 -6.04
C TRP A 568 20.71 -14.49 -5.20
N LYS A 569 21.54 -14.41 -4.16
CA LYS A 569 21.81 -15.55 -3.26
C LYS A 569 20.55 -16.19 -2.67
N ILE A 570 19.51 -15.38 -2.39
CA ILE A 570 18.23 -15.83 -1.86
C ILE A 570 17.34 -16.54 -2.90
N ASP A 571 17.70 -16.45 -4.18
CA ASP A 571 16.97 -17.05 -5.30
C ASP A 571 17.62 -18.36 -5.78
N ARG A 572 18.72 -18.80 -5.14
CA ARG A 572 19.37 -20.06 -5.51
C ARG A 572 18.53 -21.25 -5.04
N PRO A 573 18.23 -22.22 -5.92
CA PRO A 573 17.64 -23.49 -5.53
C PRO A 573 18.54 -24.19 -4.50
N THR A 574 17.93 -24.92 -3.57
CA THR A 574 18.67 -25.58 -2.49
C THR A 574 18.47 -27.08 -2.58
N ASP A 575 19.56 -27.82 -2.76
CA ASP A 575 19.58 -29.28 -2.69
C ASP A 575 19.77 -29.71 -1.22
N GLY A 576 18.73 -30.24 -0.57
CA GLY A 576 18.76 -30.78 0.79
C GLY A 576 17.91 -30.04 1.83
N VAL A 577 18.05 -30.43 3.12
CA VAL A 577 17.29 -29.83 4.24
C VAL A 577 17.89 -28.47 4.62
N LEU A 578 17.12 -27.38 4.45
CA LEU A 578 17.54 -26.06 4.88
C LEU A 578 17.32 -25.86 6.38
N CYS A 579 18.36 -25.45 7.10
CA CYS A 579 18.23 -24.93 8.45
C CYS A 579 18.22 -23.39 8.41
N TYR A 580 17.07 -22.77 8.69
CA TYR A 580 16.98 -21.32 8.83
C TYR A 580 17.60 -20.87 10.16
N ARG A 581 18.58 -19.97 10.10
CA ARG A 581 19.22 -19.42 11.30
C ARG A 581 18.62 -18.05 11.64
N GLY A 582 17.66 -18.03 12.56
CA GLY A 582 17.26 -16.80 13.25
C GLY A 582 18.37 -16.30 14.18
N LYS A 583 18.57 -14.99 14.25
CA LYS A 583 19.42 -14.36 15.28
C LYS A 583 18.54 -13.57 16.23
N ASP A 584 18.48 -14.00 17.48
CA ASP A 584 17.92 -13.17 18.54
C ASP A 584 18.86 -11.99 18.82
N ARG A 585 18.34 -10.77 18.67
CA ARG A 585 19.08 -9.55 19.00
C ARG A 585 18.75 -9.09 20.42
N ILE A 586 19.76 -8.65 21.14
CA ILE A 586 19.62 -8.08 22.48
C ILE A 586 18.74 -6.82 22.38
N ARG A 587 17.61 -6.83 23.10
CA ARG A 587 16.65 -5.70 23.13
C ARG A 587 17.01 -4.57 24.11
N ARG A 588 18.17 -4.65 24.78
CA ARG A 588 18.62 -3.66 25.78
C ARG A 588 19.97 -3.07 25.39
N GLN A 589 20.12 -1.75 25.46
CA GLN A 589 21.40 -1.08 25.25
C GLN A 589 22.46 -1.43 26.32
N LYS A 590 22.02 -1.74 27.55
CA LYS A 590 22.87 -2.28 28.64
C LYS A 590 22.10 -3.32 29.46
N GLY A 591 22.72 -4.46 29.72
CA GLY A 591 22.21 -5.52 30.61
C GLY A 591 23.21 -6.67 30.74
N LYS A 592 23.30 -7.29 31.92
CA LYS A 592 24.03 -8.56 32.10
C LYS A 592 23.16 -9.69 31.57
N ALA A 593 23.69 -10.49 30.65
CA ALA A 593 23.03 -11.73 30.24
C ALA A 593 23.22 -12.77 31.38
N SER A 594 22.15 -13.10 32.09
CA SER A 594 22.14 -14.27 32.95
C SER A 594 21.96 -15.51 32.07
N VAL A 595 23.06 -16.12 31.66
CA VAL A 595 23.02 -17.41 30.97
C VAL A 595 22.80 -18.48 32.05
N GLN A 596 21.59 -19.03 32.15
CA GLN A 596 21.41 -20.33 32.79
C GLN A 596 21.87 -21.40 31.79
N PRO A 597 22.75 -22.34 32.17
CA PRO A 597 23.22 -23.37 31.27
C PRO A 597 22.14 -24.45 31.09
N THR A 598 21.38 -24.39 30.01
CA THR A 598 20.54 -25.50 29.56
C THR A 598 21.32 -26.41 28.62
N GLU A 599 21.50 -27.65 29.08
CA GLU A 599 21.81 -28.91 28.39
C GLU A 599 22.85 -28.94 27.24
N LYS A 600 23.88 -29.77 27.48
CA LYS A 600 24.97 -30.09 26.56
C LYS A 600 24.44 -30.77 25.28
N PHE A 601 24.37 -30.05 24.17
CA PHE A 601 24.45 -30.66 22.85
C PHE A 601 25.89 -31.14 22.58
N LYS A 602 26.09 -32.44 22.41
CA LYS A 602 27.36 -33.01 21.94
C LYS A 602 27.57 -32.58 20.48
N ALA A 603 28.53 -31.70 20.25
CA ALA A 603 28.99 -31.37 18.91
C ALA A 603 29.74 -32.57 18.32
N ALA A 604 29.26 -33.09 17.18
CA ALA A 604 30.05 -33.93 16.31
C ALA A 604 31.04 -33.03 15.53
N ASP A 605 32.27 -33.51 15.41
CA ASP A 605 33.43 -32.81 14.87
C ASP A 605 33.20 -32.25 13.45
N ILE A 606 33.12 -30.93 13.33
CA ILE A 606 33.36 -30.21 12.08
C ILE A 606 34.64 -29.37 12.29
N LYS A 607 35.75 -29.84 11.71
CA LYS A 607 37.01 -29.09 11.64
C LYS A 607 36.83 -27.93 10.66
N VAL A 608 36.74 -26.71 11.18
CA VAL A 608 36.91 -25.46 10.42
C VAL A 608 38.33 -24.95 10.66
N PRO A 609 39.12 -24.58 9.62
CA PRO A 609 40.45 -24.00 9.83
C PRO A 609 40.33 -22.60 10.45
N LEU A 610 40.94 -22.41 11.61
CA LEU A 610 41.08 -21.12 12.29
C LEU A 610 42.15 -20.27 11.56
N PHE A 611 41.71 -19.25 10.83
CA PHE A 611 42.49 -18.03 10.60
C PHE A 611 41.81 -16.92 11.40
N ILE A 612 42.46 -16.49 12.49
CA ILE A 612 42.49 -15.14 13.08
C ILE A 612 43.17 -15.31 14.44
N SER A 613 44.46 -14.99 14.49
CA SER A 613 45.21 -14.81 15.73
C SER A 613 45.18 -13.33 16.12
N ASN A 614 44.76 -13.06 17.35
CA ASN A 614 45.20 -11.99 18.26
C ASN A 614 45.38 -10.57 17.70
N VAL A 615 44.41 -9.69 17.97
CA VAL A 615 44.70 -8.31 18.43
C VAL A 615 43.60 -7.85 19.39
N ASN A 616 43.89 -7.87 20.70
CA ASN A 616 43.22 -7.05 21.70
C ASN A 616 44.31 -6.27 22.43
N LYS A 617 44.53 -5.02 22.03
CA LYS A 617 45.17 -4.00 22.85
C LYS A 617 44.32 -2.74 22.77
N ALA A 618 43.75 -2.35 23.90
CA ALA A 618 43.09 -1.06 24.04
C ALA A 618 44.15 0.04 23.95
N LEU A 619 43.90 1.04 23.10
CA LEU A 619 44.71 2.26 23.03
C LEU A 619 44.50 3.06 24.32
N THR A 620 45.58 3.55 24.90
CA THR A 620 45.55 4.40 26.09
C THR A 620 45.47 5.87 25.70
N GLU A 621 45.01 6.73 26.62
CA GLU A 621 44.88 8.17 26.41
C GLU A 621 46.20 8.86 26.00
N ALA A 622 47.34 8.26 26.35
CA ALA A 622 48.68 8.69 25.92
C ALA A 622 48.92 8.44 24.42
N ASP A 623 48.34 7.38 23.84
CA ASP A 623 48.49 7.04 22.41
C ASP A 623 47.71 8.01 21.51
N ILE A 624 46.60 8.58 22.03
CA ILE A 624 45.77 9.57 21.33
C ILE A 624 46.46 10.94 21.32
N ASN A 625 47.11 11.33 22.42
CA ASN A 625 47.78 12.63 22.51
C ASN A 625 49.04 12.72 21.64
N ASN A 626 49.78 11.61 21.46
CA ASN A 626 50.91 11.57 20.52
C ASN A 626 50.48 11.68 19.05
N TYR A 627 49.31 11.15 18.69
CA TYR A 627 48.79 11.26 17.32
C TYR A 627 48.33 12.68 16.95
N ILE A 628 47.97 13.50 17.94
CA ILE A 628 47.55 14.90 17.73
C ILE A 628 48.78 15.82 17.57
N GLN A 629 49.92 15.52 18.21
CA GLN A 629 51.14 16.31 18.06
C GLN A 629 51.92 16.08 16.76
N GLU A 630 51.74 14.96 16.05
CA GLU A 630 52.40 14.73 14.76
C GLU A 630 51.65 15.34 13.55
N LYS A 631 50.50 16.02 13.76
CA LYS A 631 49.71 16.64 12.68
C LYS A 631 49.32 18.10 12.89
N THR A 632 50.02 18.79 13.79
CA THR A 632 50.13 20.26 13.87
C THR A 632 51.60 20.61 13.94
#